data_AF-A0A9E2ADY6-F1
#
_entry.id   AF-A0A9E2ADY6-F1
#
_cell.length_a   1.000
_cell.length_b   1.000
_cell.length_c   1.000
_cell.angle_alpha   90.00
_cell.angle_beta   90.00
_cell.angle_gamma   90.00
#
_symmetry.space_group_name_H-M   'P 1'
#
loop_
_entity.id
_entity.type
_entity.pdbx_description
1 polymer ?
#
loop_
_entity_poly.entity_id
_entity_poly.type
_entity_poly.pdbx_seq_one_letter_code
_entity_poly.pdbx_strand_id
1 'polypeptide(L)'
;MAITIDYSDQTPQYVIYVPKADTTLVQTTPTEIRSLNINNFWRTLADLQDDVPGVWAPTAYIHTPPLTVAGVTLARVVEILDPYVIEFEDGSWSVNITGGNSNIADVTVKNQVGVNTANSAGLQDPFALQAAGFSSTGAVALDITSPYSGTTFPIGTRSNPVNNLADAKAIADVRGLYTINVMSSMTINAGTNMSQGYEFYADSPVTVTITIDPSIDVQNCKFTNATITGTLDGDNTFDRCEIQNVNFFNGTITNCSLSGTITLGGGQQAEIYDSWSAIAGGGAGQTPTIDMGGTGQDLLMRNYSGGIEIINCTDATAEASIDMNSGRVVFDPTISDGTFWVRGVSDVYDATTGSATVFDQTSSVRAAEAVWDSVVADHQSVGTFGKAIQQIKNAAHAALGIGG
;
A
#
# COMPACT_ATOMS: atom_id res chain seq x y z
N MET A 1 32.09 -36.95 -0.90
CA MET A 1 31.89 -37.14 -2.35
C MET A 1 32.90 -38.17 -2.80
N ALA A 2 32.48 -39.08 -3.67
CA ALA A 2 33.30 -40.15 -4.24
C ALA A 2 33.84 -39.81 -5.64
N ILE A 3 33.68 -38.56 -6.09
CA ILE A 3 34.35 -38.01 -7.27
C ILE A 3 35.87 -38.22 -7.12
N THR A 4 36.50 -38.75 -8.16
CA THR A 4 37.94 -39.01 -8.21
C THR A 4 38.54 -38.45 -9.49
N ILE A 5 39.86 -38.24 -9.46
CA ILE A 5 40.65 -37.88 -10.63
C ILE A 5 41.66 -39.00 -10.87
N ASP A 6 41.60 -39.63 -12.04
CA ASP A 6 42.59 -40.59 -12.49
C ASP A 6 43.68 -39.88 -13.31
N TYR A 7 44.89 -39.90 -12.76
CA TYR A 7 46.10 -39.32 -13.38
C TYR A 7 46.96 -40.37 -14.11
N SER A 8 46.57 -41.64 -14.08
CA SER A 8 47.37 -42.76 -14.58
C SER A 8 47.34 -42.90 -16.11
N ASP A 9 46.33 -42.33 -16.77
CA ASP A 9 46.23 -42.32 -18.23
C ASP A 9 46.89 -41.06 -18.80
N GLN A 10 48.16 -41.18 -19.22
CA GLN A 10 48.92 -40.06 -19.78
C GLN A 10 48.79 -39.90 -21.30
N THR A 11 47.87 -40.60 -21.97
CA THR A 11 47.67 -40.42 -23.41
C THR A 11 46.23 -40.75 -23.84
N PRO A 12 45.30 -39.77 -23.94
CA PRO A 12 45.55 -38.33 -24.03
C PRO A 12 45.02 -37.45 -22.88
N GLN A 13 44.34 -37.98 -21.84
CA GLN A 13 43.54 -37.16 -20.93
C GLN A 13 43.45 -37.71 -19.50
N TYR A 14 43.38 -36.82 -18.49
CA TYR A 14 43.05 -37.19 -17.11
C TYR A 14 41.55 -37.31 -16.94
N VAL A 15 41.09 -38.34 -16.22
CA VAL A 15 39.65 -38.65 -16.12
C VAL A 15 39.12 -38.22 -14.77
N ILE A 16 38.15 -37.30 -14.78
CA ILE A 16 37.34 -36.94 -13.62
C ILE A 16 36.12 -37.88 -13.61
N TYR A 17 36.13 -38.85 -12.71
CA TYR A 17 35.02 -39.78 -12.57
C TYR A 17 33.95 -39.21 -11.63
N VAL A 18 32.70 -39.19 -12.10
CA VAL A 18 31.53 -38.69 -11.36
C VAL A 18 30.57 -39.85 -11.08
N PRO A 19 30.57 -40.41 -9.86
CA PRO A 19 29.62 -41.43 -9.44
C PRO A 19 28.18 -40.91 -9.47
N LYS A 20 27.24 -41.79 -9.78
CA LYS A 20 25.80 -41.49 -9.75
C LYS A 20 25.36 -41.03 -8.36
N ALA A 21 25.96 -41.58 -7.31
CA ALA A 21 25.70 -41.24 -5.92
C ALA A 21 26.04 -39.77 -5.56
N ASP A 22 26.97 -39.13 -6.28
CA ASP A 22 27.34 -37.72 -6.06
C ASP A 22 26.44 -36.74 -6.82
N THR A 23 25.44 -37.24 -7.54
CA THR A 23 24.40 -36.42 -8.18
C THR A 23 23.09 -36.53 -7.40
N THR A 24 22.31 -35.45 -7.39
CA THR A 24 21.02 -35.40 -6.67
C THR A 24 19.89 -35.92 -7.55
N LEU A 25 19.06 -36.83 -7.04
CA LEU A 25 17.90 -37.36 -7.78
C LEU A 25 16.83 -36.27 -7.96
N VAL A 26 16.37 -36.05 -9.20
CA VAL A 26 15.31 -35.09 -9.54
C VAL A 26 14.02 -35.82 -9.94
N GLN A 27 14.14 -36.88 -10.73
CA GLN A 27 13.01 -37.64 -11.26
C GLN A 27 13.40 -39.09 -11.47
N THR A 28 12.45 -40.02 -11.32
CA THR A 28 12.67 -41.47 -11.57
C THR A 28 11.85 -42.02 -12.75
N THR A 29 10.72 -41.41 -13.10
CA THR A 29 9.82 -41.87 -14.18
C THR A 29 9.40 -40.69 -15.07
N PRO A 30 9.32 -40.84 -16.41
CA PRO A 30 9.55 -42.05 -17.23
C PRO A 30 11.04 -42.38 -17.48
N THR A 31 11.95 -41.48 -17.12
CA THR A 31 13.41 -41.68 -17.18
C THR A 31 14.04 -41.04 -15.94
N GLU A 32 15.12 -41.64 -15.42
CA GLU A 32 15.81 -41.11 -14.26
C GLU A 32 16.60 -39.85 -14.64
N ILE A 33 16.27 -38.73 -13.99
CA ILE A 33 16.96 -37.45 -14.15
C ILE A 33 17.58 -37.10 -12.81
N ARG A 34 18.86 -36.73 -12.83
CA ARG A 34 19.62 -36.26 -11.69
C ARG A 34 20.19 -34.89 -11.97
N SER A 35 20.69 -34.20 -10.94
CA SER A 35 21.33 -32.90 -11.08
C SER A 35 22.71 -32.89 -10.46
N LEU A 36 23.66 -32.29 -11.17
CA LEU A 36 24.99 -31.95 -10.65
C LEU A 36 25.06 -30.43 -10.51
N ASN A 37 25.32 -29.94 -9.29
CA ASN A 37 25.51 -28.51 -9.04
C ASN A 37 26.98 -28.15 -9.24
N ILE A 38 27.27 -27.31 -10.23
CA ILE A 38 28.65 -26.98 -10.60
C ILE A 38 29.39 -26.22 -9.49
N ASN A 39 28.70 -25.48 -8.60
CA ASN A 39 29.33 -24.82 -7.46
C ASN A 39 29.94 -25.82 -6.48
N ASN A 40 29.27 -26.95 -6.29
CA ASN A 40 29.78 -28.00 -5.42
C ASN A 40 30.88 -28.77 -6.16
N PHE A 41 30.66 -29.06 -7.45
CA PHE A 41 31.60 -29.79 -8.28
C PHE A 41 32.99 -29.15 -8.34
N TRP A 42 33.11 -27.85 -8.67
CA TRP A 42 34.43 -27.20 -8.74
C TRP A 42 35.14 -27.18 -7.39
N ARG A 43 34.39 -27.09 -6.27
CA ARG A 43 34.96 -27.17 -4.92
C ARG A 43 35.51 -28.55 -4.63
N THR A 44 34.80 -29.60 -5.03
CA THR A 44 35.32 -30.97 -4.94
C THR A 44 36.61 -31.13 -5.74
N LEU A 45 36.67 -30.57 -6.95
CA LEU A 45 37.90 -30.60 -7.75
C LEU A 45 39.02 -29.79 -7.08
N ALA A 46 38.71 -28.63 -6.49
CA ALA A 46 39.66 -27.84 -5.72
C ALA A 46 40.27 -28.66 -4.58
N ASP A 47 39.41 -29.31 -3.78
CA ASP A 47 39.83 -30.13 -2.65
C ASP A 47 40.71 -31.32 -3.12
N LEU A 48 40.32 -31.99 -4.22
CA LEU A 48 41.09 -33.11 -4.80
C LEU A 48 42.44 -32.68 -5.39
N GLN A 49 42.56 -31.45 -5.89
CA GLN A 49 43.80 -30.92 -6.46
C GLN A 49 44.74 -30.30 -5.40
N ASP A 50 44.22 -29.98 -4.21
CA ASP A 50 45.02 -29.54 -3.06
C ASP A 50 45.63 -30.73 -2.29
N ASP A 51 45.11 -31.94 -2.50
CA ASP A 51 45.65 -33.18 -1.91
C ASP A 51 46.97 -33.64 -2.57
N VAL A 52 47.81 -34.35 -1.81
CA VAL A 52 49.14 -34.84 -2.21
C VAL A 52 49.20 -35.48 -3.62
N PRO A 53 48.21 -36.28 -4.08
CA PRO A 53 48.21 -36.84 -5.42
C PRO A 53 47.90 -35.85 -6.55
N GLY A 54 47.31 -34.68 -6.27
CA GLY A 54 46.85 -33.71 -7.27
C GLY A 54 47.74 -32.48 -7.45
N VAL A 55 48.57 -32.13 -6.46
CA VAL A 55 49.39 -30.90 -6.44
C VAL A 55 50.38 -30.79 -7.62
N TRP A 56 50.81 -31.91 -8.20
CA TRP A 56 51.74 -31.91 -9.35
C TRP A 56 51.04 -31.78 -10.71
N ALA A 57 49.72 -31.98 -10.77
CA ALA A 57 48.95 -31.97 -12.00
C ALA A 57 48.49 -30.54 -12.38
N PRO A 58 48.26 -30.25 -13.68
CA PRO A 58 47.70 -28.97 -14.11
C PRO A 58 46.33 -28.70 -13.47
N THR A 59 45.93 -27.44 -13.32
CA THR A 59 44.62 -27.12 -12.77
C THR A 59 43.49 -27.67 -13.66
N ALA A 60 42.52 -28.36 -13.06
CA ALA A 60 41.44 -29.02 -13.79
C ALA A 60 40.32 -28.07 -14.22
N TYR A 61 40.23 -26.89 -13.61
CA TYR A 61 39.12 -25.98 -13.82
C TYR A 61 39.53 -24.50 -13.75
N ILE A 62 38.75 -23.64 -14.43
CA ILE A 62 38.66 -22.21 -14.17
C ILE A 62 37.29 -21.91 -13.59
N HIS A 63 37.25 -21.17 -12.49
CA HIS A 63 36.01 -20.69 -11.88
C HIS A 63 35.96 -19.16 -11.95
N THR A 64 34.95 -18.65 -12.66
CA THR A 64 34.57 -17.23 -12.62
C THR A 64 33.34 -17.08 -11.73
N PRO A 65 33.43 -16.36 -10.59
CA PRO A 65 32.29 -16.17 -9.69
C PRO A 65 31.20 -15.30 -10.35
N PRO A 66 29.95 -15.33 -9.84
CA PRO A 66 28.90 -14.42 -10.29
C PRO A 66 29.33 -12.96 -10.17
N LEU A 67 29.01 -12.14 -11.18
CA LEU A 67 29.37 -10.72 -11.22
C LEU A 67 28.13 -9.85 -11.45
N THR A 68 27.90 -8.88 -10.56
CA THR A 68 26.82 -7.90 -10.71
C THR A 68 27.31 -6.64 -11.42
N VAL A 69 26.66 -6.28 -12.54
CA VAL A 69 26.93 -5.05 -13.30
C VAL A 69 25.61 -4.32 -13.54
N ALA A 70 25.53 -3.07 -13.08
CA ALA A 70 24.35 -2.21 -13.26
C ALA A 70 23.00 -2.87 -12.86
N GLY A 71 22.99 -3.62 -11.75
CA GLY A 71 21.78 -4.29 -11.23
C GLY A 71 21.48 -5.65 -11.87
N VAL A 72 22.28 -6.11 -12.83
CA VAL A 72 22.16 -7.44 -13.44
C VAL A 72 23.29 -8.34 -12.93
N THR A 73 22.96 -9.49 -12.36
CA THR A 73 23.94 -10.49 -11.91
C THR A 73 24.18 -11.53 -13.01
N LEU A 74 25.40 -11.57 -13.53
CA LEU A 74 25.86 -12.61 -14.44
C LEU A 74 26.12 -13.90 -13.67
N ALA A 75 25.64 -15.03 -14.20
CA ALA A 75 25.86 -16.35 -13.62
C ALA A 75 27.35 -16.71 -13.62
N ARG A 76 27.75 -17.54 -12.66
CA ARG A 76 29.10 -18.11 -12.60
C ARG A 76 29.42 -18.92 -13.86
N VAL A 77 30.71 -19.07 -14.15
CA VAL A 77 31.22 -19.94 -15.21
C VAL A 77 32.25 -20.90 -14.60
N VAL A 78 32.09 -22.19 -14.86
CA VAL A 78 33.08 -23.23 -14.53
C VAL A 78 33.49 -23.92 -15.82
N GLU A 79 34.75 -23.72 -16.22
CA GLU A 79 35.32 -24.36 -17.40
C GLU A 79 36.29 -25.45 -16.96
N ILE A 80 36.15 -26.64 -17.53
CA ILE A 80 37.09 -27.75 -17.37
C ILE A 80 38.20 -27.59 -18.40
N LEU A 81 39.44 -27.64 -17.93
CA LEU A 81 40.62 -27.37 -18.74
C LEU A 81 41.20 -28.64 -19.33
N ASP A 82 41.87 -28.51 -20.47
CA ASP A 82 42.76 -29.56 -20.95
C ASP A 82 43.87 -29.83 -19.92
N PRO A 83 44.26 -31.10 -19.67
CA PRO A 83 43.89 -32.30 -20.42
C PRO A 83 42.75 -33.11 -19.76
N TYR A 84 41.84 -32.49 -19.00
CA TYR A 84 40.81 -33.22 -18.24
C TYR A 84 39.55 -33.52 -19.05
N VAL A 85 38.99 -34.71 -18.84
CA VAL A 85 37.66 -35.10 -19.31
C VAL A 85 36.81 -35.63 -18.16
N ILE A 86 35.50 -35.61 -18.35
CA ILE A 86 34.53 -36.07 -17.34
C ILE A 86 33.91 -37.39 -17.79
N GLU A 87 33.95 -38.39 -16.93
CA GLU A 87 33.25 -39.65 -17.11
C GLU A 87 32.19 -39.83 -16.02
N PHE A 88 30.93 -39.95 -16.43
CA PHE A 88 29.84 -40.28 -15.51
C PHE A 88 29.73 -41.79 -15.33
N GLU A 89 29.29 -42.25 -14.15
CA GLU A 89 28.95 -43.67 -13.93
C GLU A 89 27.94 -44.17 -14.98
N ASP A 90 28.34 -45.17 -15.76
CA ASP A 90 27.57 -45.65 -16.90
C ASP A 90 26.18 -46.18 -16.51
N GLY A 91 25.20 -45.95 -17.38
CA GLY A 91 23.83 -46.39 -17.21
C GLY A 91 22.80 -45.52 -17.93
N SER A 92 21.56 -45.99 -18.01
CA SER A 92 20.46 -45.28 -18.67
C SER A 92 19.81 -44.24 -17.74
N TRP A 93 20.41 -43.05 -17.70
CA TRP A 93 19.90 -41.90 -16.94
C TRP A 93 20.38 -40.57 -17.57
N SER A 94 19.89 -39.44 -17.07
CA SER A 94 20.36 -38.13 -17.51
C SER A 94 20.77 -37.24 -16.34
N VAL A 95 21.76 -36.39 -16.55
CA VAL A 95 22.25 -35.40 -15.58
C VAL A 95 22.00 -33.98 -16.10
N ASN A 96 21.31 -33.19 -15.29
CA ASN A 96 21.16 -31.76 -15.50
C ASN A 96 22.31 -31.04 -14.81
N ILE A 97 23.12 -30.35 -15.59
CA ILE A 97 24.17 -29.48 -15.06
C ILE A 97 23.52 -28.15 -14.64
N THR A 98 23.65 -27.82 -13.35
CA THR A 98 22.96 -26.69 -12.72
C THR A 98 23.94 -25.81 -11.95
N GLY A 99 23.53 -24.59 -11.60
CA GLY A 99 24.32 -23.69 -10.75
C GLY A 99 25.21 -22.69 -11.49
N GLY A 100 25.24 -22.73 -12.83
CA GLY A 100 25.88 -21.75 -13.71
C GLY A 100 26.23 -22.33 -15.09
N ASN A 101 27.15 -21.70 -15.80
CA ASN A 101 27.58 -22.11 -17.15
C ASN A 101 28.81 -23.02 -17.09
N SER A 102 28.90 -23.98 -18.02
CA SER A 102 30.07 -24.86 -18.11
C SER A 102 30.26 -25.48 -19.51
N ASN A 103 31.46 -25.98 -19.78
CA ASN A 103 31.80 -26.77 -20.96
C ASN A 103 31.69 -28.30 -20.71
N ILE A 104 31.04 -28.73 -19.62
CA ILE A 104 31.01 -30.15 -19.20
C ILE A 104 30.52 -31.06 -20.34
N ALA A 105 29.49 -30.65 -21.10
CA ALA A 105 28.99 -31.43 -22.23
C ALA A 105 30.05 -31.65 -23.34
N ASP A 106 30.99 -30.72 -23.50
CA ASP A 106 32.03 -30.77 -24.54
C ASP A 106 33.18 -31.70 -24.12
N VAL A 107 33.46 -31.77 -22.82
CA VAL A 107 34.53 -32.59 -22.24
C VAL A 107 34.05 -33.91 -21.64
N THR A 108 32.78 -34.29 -21.83
CA THR A 108 32.25 -35.55 -21.32
C THR A 108 32.61 -36.72 -22.23
N VAL A 109 33.12 -37.80 -21.63
CA VAL A 109 33.31 -39.10 -22.27
C VAL A 109 31.94 -39.72 -22.56
N LYS A 110 31.68 -40.06 -23.83
CA LYS A 110 30.38 -40.57 -24.27
C LYS A 110 30.10 -41.97 -23.70
N ASN A 111 28.98 -42.10 -23.00
CA ASN A 111 28.43 -43.36 -22.50
C ASN A 111 26.89 -43.36 -22.62
N GLN A 112 26.16 -44.16 -21.83
CA GLN A 112 24.68 -44.19 -21.86
C GLN A 112 24.01 -43.05 -21.08
N VAL A 113 24.78 -42.16 -20.46
CA VAL A 113 24.28 -41.03 -19.68
C VAL A 113 24.03 -39.82 -20.58
N GLY A 114 22.81 -39.28 -20.54
CA GLY A 114 22.49 -38.01 -21.19
C GLY A 114 22.99 -36.82 -20.37
N VAL A 115 23.85 -35.98 -20.92
CA VAL A 115 24.31 -34.74 -20.26
C VAL A 115 23.54 -33.54 -20.79
N ASN A 116 22.73 -32.93 -19.92
CA ASN A 116 21.94 -31.76 -20.22
C ASN A 116 22.60 -30.53 -19.58
N THR A 117 23.34 -29.75 -20.37
CA THR A 117 23.89 -28.47 -19.91
C THR A 117 22.88 -27.35 -20.10
N ALA A 118 22.45 -26.72 -19.02
CA ALA A 118 21.77 -25.44 -19.08
C ALA A 118 22.80 -24.30 -19.19
N ASN A 119 23.43 -24.16 -20.35
CA ASN A 119 24.27 -22.99 -20.65
C ASN A 119 23.35 -21.80 -20.90
N SER A 120 23.09 -21.04 -19.85
CA SER A 120 22.27 -19.84 -19.93
C SER A 120 23.15 -18.68 -20.37
N ALA A 121 23.02 -18.31 -21.64
CA ALA A 121 23.49 -17.02 -22.14
C ALA A 121 22.73 -15.90 -21.40
N GLY A 122 23.25 -15.49 -20.24
CA GLY A 122 22.63 -14.48 -19.38
C GLY A 122 21.40 -15.01 -18.65
N LEU A 123 21.62 -15.79 -17.60
CA LEU A 123 20.58 -16.10 -16.61
C LEU A 123 20.15 -14.78 -15.96
N GLN A 124 19.24 -14.05 -16.61
CA GLN A 124 18.51 -12.96 -15.98
C GLN A 124 17.83 -13.60 -14.78
N ASP A 125 18.12 -13.09 -13.59
CA ASP A 125 17.50 -13.56 -12.37
C ASP A 125 15.98 -13.59 -12.61
N PRO A 126 15.32 -14.76 -12.53
CA PRO A 126 13.88 -14.85 -12.72
C PRO A 126 13.15 -13.91 -11.76
N PHE A 127 13.72 -13.57 -10.60
CA PHE A 127 13.17 -12.53 -9.72
C PHE A 127 13.19 -11.14 -10.36
N ALA A 128 14.28 -10.73 -11.00
CA ALA A 128 14.38 -9.44 -11.70
C ALA A 128 13.44 -9.36 -12.92
N LEU A 129 13.27 -10.46 -13.64
CA LEU A 129 12.31 -10.56 -14.74
C LEU A 129 10.85 -10.57 -14.23
N GLN A 130 10.56 -11.31 -13.17
CA GLN A 130 9.22 -11.36 -12.57
C GLN A 130 8.83 -10.03 -11.94
N ALA A 131 9.79 -9.27 -11.40
CA ALA A 131 9.56 -7.92 -10.90
C ALA A 131 8.93 -7.03 -11.99
N ALA A 132 9.27 -7.22 -13.27
CA ALA A 132 8.64 -6.50 -14.38
C ALA A 132 7.12 -6.73 -14.48
N GLY A 133 6.64 -7.90 -14.05
CA GLY A 133 5.21 -8.24 -14.02
C GLY A 133 4.42 -7.47 -12.96
N PHE A 134 5.09 -6.98 -11.91
CA PHE A 134 4.50 -6.14 -10.86
C PHE A 134 4.88 -4.67 -11.02
N SER A 135 5.97 -4.36 -11.72
CA SER A 135 6.56 -3.03 -11.82
C SER A 135 5.73 -2.04 -12.63
N SER A 136 4.80 -2.51 -13.49
CA SER A 136 3.90 -1.62 -14.22
C SER A 136 2.99 -0.81 -13.30
N THR A 137 2.74 -1.31 -12.08
CA THR A 137 1.96 -0.62 -11.04
C THR A 137 2.69 -0.48 -9.71
N GLY A 138 3.83 -1.14 -9.52
CA GLY A 138 4.52 -1.20 -8.22
C GLY A 138 3.64 -1.82 -7.12
N ALA A 139 2.65 -2.63 -7.49
CA ALA A 139 1.59 -3.07 -6.61
C ALA A 139 1.19 -4.53 -6.90
N VAL A 140 0.69 -5.21 -5.89
CA VAL A 140 0.06 -6.54 -6.03
C VAL A 140 -1.39 -6.36 -6.42
N ALA A 141 -1.82 -6.93 -7.54
CA ALA A 141 -3.19 -6.88 -8.01
C ALA A 141 -4.06 -7.92 -7.27
N LEU A 142 -5.13 -7.43 -6.65
CA LEU A 142 -6.09 -8.17 -5.85
C LEU A 142 -7.49 -8.00 -6.45
N ASP A 143 -8.11 -9.12 -6.82
CA ASP A 143 -9.48 -9.21 -7.30
C ASP A 143 -10.12 -10.42 -6.65
N ILE A 144 -11.02 -10.20 -5.69
CA ILE A 144 -11.67 -11.27 -4.92
C ILE A 144 -12.51 -12.19 -5.82
N THR A 145 -12.90 -11.72 -7.01
CA THR A 145 -13.65 -12.50 -8.00
C THR A 145 -12.76 -13.34 -8.92
N SER A 146 -11.44 -13.17 -8.84
CA SER A 146 -10.46 -13.89 -9.65
C SER A 146 -10.42 -15.39 -9.37
N PRO A 147 -10.14 -16.24 -10.37
CA PRO A 147 -9.92 -17.67 -10.16
C PRO A 147 -8.54 -18.00 -9.56
N TYR A 148 -7.62 -17.04 -9.43
CA TYR A 148 -6.23 -17.30 -9.04
C TYR A 148 -5.99 -17.17 -7.52
N SER A 149 -5.40 -18.19 -6.91
CA SER A 149 -4.96 -18.19 -5.50
C SER A 149 -3.54 -18.76 -5.34
N GLY A 150 -2.90 -18.47 -4.21
CA GLY A 150 -1.52 -18.79 -3.93
C GLY A 150 -0.55 -17.64 -4.25
N THR A 151 0.74 -17.89 -4.05
CA THR A 151 1.78 -16.84 -4.05
C THR A 151 2.80 -16.97 -5.19
N THR A 152 2.67 -18.02 -6.01
CA THR A 152 3.61 -18.33 -7.09
C THR A 152 3.33 -17.44 -8.31
N PHE A 153 4.39 -16.84 -8.86
CA PHE A 153 4.29 -16.07 -10.11
C PHE A 153 3.65 -16.91 -11.24
N PRO A 154 2.72 -16.35 -12.05
CA PRO A 154 2.39 -14.93 -12.23
C PRO A 154 1.27 -14.37 -11.33
N ILE A 155 0.86 -15.10 -10.30
CA ILE A 155 -0.25 -14.69 -9.43
C ILE A 155 0.11 -13.40 -8.67
N GLY A 156 -0.86 -12.48 -8.59
CA GLY A 156 -0.71 -11.15 -8.02
C GLY A 156 -0.27 -10.07 -9.02
N THR A 157 -0.04 -10.42 -10.29
CA THR A 157 0.17 -9.44 -11.36
C THR A 157 -1.17 -8.94 -11.89
N ARG A 158 -1.21 -7.78 -12.58
CA ARG A 158 -2.45 -7.24 -13.18
C ARG A 158 -3.15 -8.20 -14.15
N SER A 159 -2.41 -9.07 -14.83
CA SER A 159 -2.99 -10.08 -15.74
C SER A 159 -3.57 -11.30 -15.01
N ASN A 160 -3.04 -11.60 -13.82
CA ASN A 160 -3.41 -12.75 -13.00
C ASN A 160 -3.61 -12.29 -11.54
N PRO A 161 -4.64 -11.47 -11.26
CA PRO A 161 -4.84 -10.90 -9.93
C PRO A 161 -5.14 -12.01 -8.94
N VAL A 162 -4.57 -11.91 -7.74
CA VAL A 162 -4.83 -12.89 -6.67
C VAL A 162 -6.21 -12.65 -6.06
N ASN A 163 -6.85 -13.70 -5.53
CA ASN A 163 -8.25 -13.64 -5.09
C ASN A 163 -8.47 -13.50 -3.58
N ASN A 164 -7.41 -13.32 -2.81
CA ASN A 164 -7.52 -13.14 -1.37
C ASN A 164 -6.38 -12.27 -0.84
N LEU A 165 -6.65 -11.59 0.28
CA LEU A 165 -5.73 -10.62 0.87
C LEU A 165 -4.49 -11.27 1.49
N ALA A 166 -4.63 -12.48 2.04
CA ALA A 166 -3.53 -13.19 2.69
C ALA A 166 -2.40 -13.50 1.70
N ASP A 167 -2.75 -14.05 0.54
CA ASP A 167 -1.81 -14.29 -0.55
C ASP A 167 -1.26 -12.98 -1.11
N ALA A 168 -2.11 -11.95 -1.26
CA ALA A 168 -1.66 -10.63 -1.72
C ALA A 168 -0.58 -10.04 -0.81
N LYS A 169 -0.77 -10.10 0.53
CA LYS A 169 0.22 -9.66 1.51
C LYS A 169 1.49 -10.50 1.41
N ALA A 170 1.38 -11.82 1.36
CA ALA A 170 2.54 -12.70 1.25
C ALA A 170 3.36 -12.44 -0.03
N ILE A 171 2.71 -12.18 -1.16
CA ILE A 171 3.36 -11.78 -2.42
C ILE A 171 4.07 -10.43 -2.24
N ALA A 172 3.42 -9.47 -1.59
CA ALA A 172 3.94 -8.12 -1.34
C ALA A 172 5.18 -8.16 -0.43
N ASP A 173 5.12 -8.91 0.68
CA ASP A 173 6.22 -9.10 1.64
C ASP A 173 7.47 -9.67 0.97
N VAL A 174 7.32 -10.76 0.21
CA VAL A 174 8.43 -11.42 -0.47
C VAL A 174 9.08 -10.51 -1.52
N ARG A 175 8.32 -9.55 -2.06
CA ARG A 175 8.78 -8.63 -3.11
C ARG A 175 9.14 -7.25 -2.60
N GLY A 176 8.99 -6.98 -1.30
CA GLY A 176 9.22 -5.66 -0.71
C GLY A 176 8.26 -4.58 -1.23
N LEU A 177 7.04 -4.96 -1.61
CA LEU A 177 5.98 -4.04 -2.03
C LEU A 177 5.07 -3.75 -0.83
N TYR A 178 4.59 -2.51 -0.73
CA TYR A 178 3.62 -2.07 0.27
C TYR A 178 2.30 -1.61 -0.34
N THR A 179 2.17 -1.69 -1.66
CA THR A 179 0.97 -1.25 -2.38
C THR A 179 0.17 -2.44 -2.89
N ILE A 180 -1.13 -2.44 -2.61
CA ILE A 180 -2.10 -3.42 -3.09
C ILE A 180 -3.10 -2.69 -3.99
N ASN A 181 -3.22 -3.14 -5.24
CA ASN A 181 -4.23 -2.65 -6.15
C ASN A 181 -5.51 -3.47 -6.01
N VAL A 182 -6.57 -2.84 -5.50
CA VAL A 182 -7.87 -3.47 -5.26
C VAL A 182 -8.77 -3.24 -6.47
N MET A 183 -9.07 -4.32 -7.21
CA MET A 183 -9.83 -4.26 -8.46
C MET A 183 -11.33 -4.55 -8.27
N SER A 184 -11.69 -5.19 -7.16
CA SER A 184 -13.07 -5.53 -6.81
C SER A 184 -13.34 -5.21 -5.34
N SER A 185 -14.58 -4.85 -5.00
CA SER A 185 -14.98 -4.65 -3.60
C SER A 185 -14.60 -5.83 -2.71
N MET A 186 -14.14 -5.53 -1.50
CA MET A 186 -13.60 -6.53 -0.58
C MET A 186 -13.77 -6.13 0.88
N THR A 187 -13.67 -7.12 1.76
CA THR A 187 -13.52 -6.90 3.20
C THR A 187 -12.09 -7.22 3.61
N ILE A 188 -11.43 -6.29 4.30
CA ILE A 188 -10.19 -6.55 5.02
C ILE A 188 -10.60 -7.22 6.34
N ASN A 189 -10.38 -8.53 6.46
CA ASN A 189 -10.85 -9.33 7.60
C ASN A 189 -9.71 -10.02 8.36
N ALA A 190 -10.06 -10.62 9.51
CA ALA A 190 -9.14 -11.34 10.37
C ALA A 190 -8.27 -12.35 9.60
N GLY A 191 -6.96 -12.31 9.85
CA GLY A 191 -5.99 -13.26 9.32
C GLY A 191 -4.75 -12.61 8.70
N THR A 192 -4.78 -11.29 8.46
CA THR A 192 -3.71 -10.58 7.74
C THR A 192 -3.48 -9.20 8.35
N ASN A 193 -2.52 -9.06 9.28
CA ASN A 193 -2.18 -7.78 9.90
C ASN A 193 -1.63 -6.80 8.84
N MET A 194 -2.23 -5.59 8.73
CA MET A 194 -1.85 -4.56 7.75
C MET A 194 -1.18 -3.32 8.38
N SER A 195 -0.88 -3.34 9.68
CA SER A 195 -0.25 -2.25 10.45
C SER A 195 1.14 -1.80 9.98
N GLN A 196 1.71 -2.45 8.96
CA GLN A 196 3.05 -2.15 8.42
C GLN A 196 3.04 -0.98 7.42
N GLY A 197 1.96 -0.18 7.39
CA GLY A 197 1.85 0.98 6.51
C GLY A 197 1.51 0.63 5.06
N TYR A 198 0.62 -0.35 4.85
CA TYR A 198 0.18 -0.71 3.50
C TYR A 198 -0.65 0.40 2.85
N GLU A 199 -0.47 0.55 1.53
CA GLU A 199 -1.30 1.40 0.69
C GLU A 199 -2.28 0.55 -0.14
N PHE A 200 -3.56 0.81 0.02
CA PHE A 200 -4.63 0.25 -0.79
C PHE A 200 -5.04 1.27 -1.85
N TYR A 201 -4.78 0.94 -3.11
CA TYR A 201 -5.18 1.76 -4.25
C TYR A 201 -6.25 1.03 -5.07
N ALA A 202 -7.46 1.57 -5.12
CA ALA A 202 -8.51 1.00 -5.97
C ALA A 202 -8.54 1.65 -7.36
N ASP A 203 -9.09 0.93 -8.34
CA ASP A 203 -9.21 1.46 -9.71
C ASP A 203 -10.29 2.56 -9.83
N SER A 204 -11.32 2.54 -8.98
CA SER A 204 -12.36 3.58 -8.94
C SER A 204 -13.16 3.56 -7.63
N PRO A 205 -13.49 4.73 -7.04
CA PRO A 205 -14.33 4.81 -5.85
C PRO A 205 -15.77 4.42 -6.12
N VAL A 206 -16.22 4.47 -7.39
CA VAL A 206 -17.59 4.13 -7.78
C VAL A 206 -17.83 2.62 -7.82
N THR A 207 -16.79 1.83 -8.11
CA THR A 207 -16.93 0.38 -8.33
C THR A 207 -16.32 -0.46 -7.22
N VAL A 208 -15.42 0.11 -6.40
CA VAL A 208 -14.69 -0.61 -5.36
C VAL A 208 -15.02 -0.02 -4.00
N THR A 209 -15.62 -0.85 -3.15
CA THR A 209 -15.81 -0.59 -1.72
C THR A 209 -14.88 -1.47 -0.92
N ILE A 210 -14.06 -0.85 -0.06
CA ILE A 210 -13.21 -1.54 0.90
C ILE A 210 -13.87 -1.41 2.27
N THR A 211 -14.28 -2.55 2.82
CA THR A 211 -14.86 -2.66 4.15
C THR A 211 -13.78 -3.11 5.15
N ILE A 212 -13.50 -2.34 6.19
CA ILE A 212 -12.58 -2.76 7.26
C ILE A 212 -13.36 -3.46 8.37
N ASP A 213 -13.00 -4.72 8.65
CA ASP A 213 -13.57 -5.51 9.73
C ASP A 213 -13.03 -5.07 11.10
N PRO A 214 -13.86 -5.00 12.16
CA PRO A 214 -13.42 -4.58 13.51
C PRO A 214 -12.38 -5.49 14.16
N SER A 215 -12.12 -6.69 13.63
CA SER A 215 -11.13 -7.63 14.16
C SER A 215 -9.73 -7.48 13.57
N ILE A 216 -9.51 -6.53 12.66
CA ILE A 216 -8.22 -6.32 11.99
C ILE A 216 -7.51 -5.06 12.47
N ASP A 217 -6.19 -5.09 12.36
CA ASP A 217 -5.31 -3.95 12.57
C ASP A 217 -4.86 -3.37 11.22
N VAL A 218 -5.31 -2.14 10.95
CA VAL A 218 -5.03 -1.32 9.77
C VAL A 218 -4.29 -0.03 10.15
N GLN A 219 -3.59 0.01 11.29
CA GLN A 219 -2.82 1.18 11.69
C GLN A 219 -1.83 1.65 10.60
N ASN A 220 -1.69 2.96 10.45
CA ASN A 220 -0.78 3.61 9.49
C ASN A 220 -1.09 3.28 8.03
N CYS A 221 -2.27 2.74 7.71
CA CYS A 221 -2.62 2.43 6.33
C CYS A 221 -3.04 3.68 5.55
N LYS A 222 -2.82 3.62 4.23
CA LYS A 222 -3.30 4.61 3.29
C LYS A 222 -4.31 3.99 2.34
N PHE A 223 -5.42 4.68 2.11
CA PHE A 223 -6.42 4.26 1.13
C PHE A 223 -6.63 5.36 0.10
N THR A 224 -6.59 4.96 -1.18
CA THR A 224 -6.69 5.90 -2.31
C THR A 224 -7.71 5.41 -3.34
N ASN A 225 -8.52 6.34 -3.86
CA ASN A 225 -9.40 6.12 -5.01
C ASN A 225 -10.44 4.99 -4.81
N ALA A 226 -10.95 4.82 -3.57
CA ALA A 226 -11.92 3.79 -3.19
C ALA A 226 -13.10 4.37 -2.39
N THR A 227 -14.20 3.63 -2.29
CA THR A 227 -15.19 3.87 -1.22
C THR A 227 -14.76 3.13 0.04
N ILE A 228 -14.75 3.79 1.20
CA ILE A 228 -14.28 3.24 2.49
C ILE A 228 -15.42 3.20 3.52
N THR A 229 -15.52 2.08 4.24
CA THR A 229 -16.48 1.88 5.33
C THR A 229 -15.94 0.87 6.35
N GLY A 230 -16.43 0.88 7.59
CA GLY A 230 -16.09 -0.12 8.61
C GLY A 230 -15.42 0.46 9.85
N THR A 231 -14.55 -0.33 10.49
CA THR A 231 -13.91 0.03 11.76
C THR A 231 -12.42 0.16 11.55
N LEU A 232 -11.88 1.34 11.82
CA LEU A 232 -10.47 1.66 11.67
C LEU A 232 -9.76 1.52 13.01
N ASP A 233 -8.44 1.66 12.95
CA ASP A 233 -7.57 1.87 14.10
C ASP A 233 -6.28 2.57 13.68
N GLY A 234 -5.74 3.37 14.59
CA GLY A 234 -4.47 4.07 14.38
C GLY A 234 -4.49 5.07 13.20
N ASP A 235 -3.44 5.88 13.10
CA ASP A 235 -3.40 7.03 12.16
C ASP A 235 -3.53 6.59 10.70
N ASN A 236 -4.73 6.73 10.13
CA ASN A 236 -5.02 6.35 8.75
C ASN A 236 -5.05 7.57 7.82
N THR A 237 -4.64 7.37 6.56
CA THR A 237 -4.71 8.41 5.53
C THR A 237 -5.69 8.04 4.42
N PHE A 238 -6.62 8.93 4.11
CA PHE A 238 -7.52 8.82 2.96
C PHE A 238 -7.24 9.91 1.93
N ASP A 239 -7.11 9.51 0.65
CA ASP A 239 -6.94 10.45 -0.47
C ASP A 239 -7.84 10.08 -1.65
N ARG A 240 -8.64 11.03 -2.14
CA ARG A 240 -9.55 10.82 -3.29
C ARG A 240 -10.53 9.66 -3.09
N CYS A 241 -10.99 9.47 -1.86
CA CYS A 241 -11.94 8.42 -1.50
C CYS A 241 -13.35 8.97 -1.30
N GLU A 242 -14.34 8.08 -1.35
CA GLU A 242 -15.65 8.34 -0.76
C GLU A 242 -15.71 7.67 0.63
N ILE A 243 -15.92 8.46 1.67
CA ILE A 243 -15.94 7.98 3.05
C ILE A 243 -17.39 7.85 3.51
N GLN A 244 -17.80 6.61 3.80
CA GLN A 244 -19.11 6.29 4.35
C GLN A 244 -19.03 6.24 5.88
N ASN A 245 -19.63 5.21 6.49
CA ASN A 245 -19.60 5.03 7.93
C ASN A 245 -18.25 4.43 8.34
N VAL A 246 -17.45 5.20 9.06
CA VAL A 246 -16.18 4.72 9.62
C VAL A 246 -16.13 4.95 11.12
N ASN A 247 -15.62 3.98 11.85
CA ASN A 247 -15.46 4.06 13.30
C ASN A 247 -13.99 4.15 13.71
N PHE A 248 -13.74 4.80 14.84
CA PHE A 248 -12.42 5.02 15.43
C PHE A 248 -11.42 5.68 14.49
N PHE A 249 -11.87 6.69 13.73
CA PHE A 249 -11.00 7.43 12.84
C PHE A 249 -10.08 8.40 13.62
N ASN A 250 -8.78 8.28 13.35
CA ASN A 250 -7.75 9.27 13.61
C ASN A 250 -6.78 9.31 12.42
N GLY A 251 -6.19 10.48 12.16
CA GLY A 251 -5.33 10.70 11.00
C GLY A 251 -5.89 11.74 10.03
N THR A 252 -5.71 11.53 8.72
CA THR A 252 -5.91 12.58 7.70
C THR A 252 -6.85 12.13 6.57
N ILE A 253 -7.84 12.95 6.26
CA ILE A 253 -8.72 12.85 5.11
C ILE A 253 -8.41 14.00 4.16
N THR A 254 -8.11 13.71 2.89
CA THR A 254 -7.71 14.73 1.90
C THR A 254 -8.43 14.48 0.58
N ASN A 255 -8.98 15.54 -0.04
CA ASN A 255 -9.63 15.42 -1.36
C ASN A 255 -10.74 14.36 -1.42
N CYS A 256 -11.46 14.13 -0.31
CA CYS A 256 -12.47 13.07 -0.23
C CYS A 256 -13.89 13.63 -0.25
N SER A 257 -14.83 12.80 -0.69
CA SER A 257 -16.26 13.01 -0.47
C SER A 257 -16.72 12.30 0.79
N LEU A 258 -17.57 12.94 1.58
CA LEU A 258 -18.11 12.39 2.83
C LEU A 258 -19.60 12.10 2.66
N SER A 259 -20.02 10.84 2.84
CA SER A 259 -21.41 10.38 2.66
C SER A 259 -22.00 9.62 3.86
N GLY A 260 -21.24 9.44 4.94
CA GLY A 260 -21.71 8.76 6.15
C GLY A 260 -21.28 9.44 7.46
N THR A 261 -21.30 8.67 8.54
CA THR A 261 -20.84 9.08 9.87
C THR A 261 -19.38 8.68 10.08
N ILE A 262 -18.53 9.67 10.35
CA ILE A 262 -17.13 9.48 10.71
C ILE A 262 -17.03 9.60 12.23
N THR A 263 -16.93 8.47 12.91
CA THR A 263 -16.76 8.42 14.36
C THR A 263 -15.28 8.48 14.70
N LEU A 264 -14.92 9.50 15.45
CA LEU A 264 -13.58 9.80 15.92
C LEU A 264 -13.10 8.79 16.99
N GLY A 265 -11.83 8.36 16.93
CA GLY A 265 -11.31 7.25 17.74
C GLY A 265 -10.67 7.62 19.08
N GLY A 266 -10.34 8.89 19.27
CA GLY A 266 -9.57 9.43 20.37
C GLY A 266 -8.06 9.27 20.20
N GLY A 267 -7.30 10.03 20.98
CA GLY A 267 -5.85 9.86 21.17
C GLY A 267 -4.94 10.64 20.22
N GLN A 268 -5.42 11.07 19.06
CA GLN A 268 -4.71 11.92 18.09
C GLN A 268 -5.70 12.85 17.35
N GLN A 269 -5.23 13.99 16.83
CA GLN A 269 -6.06 14.94 16.08
C GLN A 269 -6.59 14.28 14.78
N ALA A 270 -7.86 14.51 14.45
CA ALA A 270 -8.41 14.19 13.14
C ALA A 270 -8.35 15.40 12.22
N GLU A 271 -7.85 15.20 11.01
CA GLU A 271 -7.66 16.27 10.03
C GLU A 271 -8.42 15.98 8.74
N ILE A 272 -9.17 16.96 8.25
CA ILE A 272 -9.96 16.89 7.02
C ILE A 272 -9.62 18.11 6.17
N TYR A 273 -8.98 17.89 5.02
CA TYR A 273 -8.56 18.94 4.09
C TYR A 273 -9.22 18.77 2.72
N ASP A 274 -9.57 19.90 2.11
CA ASP A 274 -10.00 19.97 0.70
C ASP A 274 -11.09 18.96 0.33
N SER A 275 -11.99 18.69 1.28
CA SER A 275 -13.00 17.65 1.19
C SER A 275 -14.40 18.25 1.09
N TRP A 276 -15.39 17.44 0.68
CA TRP A 276 -16.75 17.94 0.47
C TRP A 276 -17.82 16.92 0.85
N SER A 277 -19.02 17.43 1.05
CA SER A 277 -20.21 16.60 1.28
C SER A 277 -20.63 15.89 -0.01
N ALA A 278 -20.82 14.57 0.06
CA ALA A 278 -21.49 13.78 -0.98
C ALA A 278 -23.01 13.66 -0.77
N ILE A 279 -23.55 14.27 0.29
CA ILE A 279 -24.99 14.27 0.57
C ILE A 279 -25.61 15.53 0.01
N ALA A 280 -26.65 15.38 -0.81
CA ALA A 280 -27.42 16.51 -1.33
C ALA A 280 -28.09 17.27 -0.17
N GLY A 281 -27.68 18.52 0.05
CA GLY A 281 -28.19 19.36 1.14
C GLY A 281 -29.57 19.98 0.86
N GLY A 282 -30.17 20.59 1.89
CA GLY A 282 -31.43 21.35 1.77
C GLY A 282 -32.33 21.33 3.01
N GLY A 283 -32.13 20.39 3.94
CA GLY A 283 -32.95 20.19 5.13
C GLY A 283 -32.17 19.61 6.31
N ALA A 284 -32.84 19.37 7.45
CA ALA A 284 -32.24 18.73 8.63
C ALA A 284 -31.85 17.27 8.33
N GLY A 285 -30.71 16.81 8.85
CA GLY A 285 -30.20 15.45 8.63
C GLY A 285 -29.73 15.15 7.20
N GLN A 286 -29.60 16.17 6.34
CA GLN A 286 -29.08 16.03 4.97
C GLN A 286 -27.61 16.45 4.89
N THR A 287 -26.79 15.86 5.76
CA THR A 287 -25.37 16.17 5.91
C THR A 287 -24.63 14.90 6.33
N PRO A 288 -23.38 14.68 5.88
CA PRO A 288 -22.48 13.76 6.56
C PRO A 288 -22.28 14.23 8.01
N THR A 289 -21.85 13.30 8.85
CA THR A 289 -21.73 13.52 10.29
C THR A 289 -20.31 13.26 10.76
N ILE A 290 -19.75 14.16 11.55
CA ILE A 290 -18.60 13.88 12.39
C ILE A 290 -19.11 13.61 13.81
N ASP A 291 -18.91 12.39 14.29
CA ASP A 291 -19.16 12.03 15.67
C ASP A 291 -17.85 12.16 16.45
N MET A 292 -17.80 13.13 17.37
CA MET A 292 -16.60 13.44 18.16
C MET A 292 -16.21 12.32 19.15
N GLY A 293 -16.99 11.24 19.25
CA GLY A 293 -16.68 10.05 20.05
C GLY A 293 -16.89 10.25 21.56
N GLY A 294 -17.55 11.34 21.97
CA GLY A 294 -17.74 11.73 23.37
C GLY A 294 -16.51 12.41 23.96
N THR A 295 -15.37 11.74 23.97
CA THR A 295 -14.10 12.26 24.51
C THR A 295 -12.91 11.95 23.64
N GLY A 296 -11.91 12.84 23.63
CA GLY A 296 -10.53 12.42 23.39
C GLY A 296 -9.88 12.77 22.05
N GLN A 297 -10.43 13.66 21.22
CA GLN A 297 -9.62 14.25 20.15
C GLN A 297 -10.10 15.61 19.62
N ASP A 298 -9.15 16.37 19.10
CA ASP A 298 -9.36 17.60 18.37
C ASP A 298 -9.74 17.33 16.91
N LEU A 299 -10.47 18.27 16.31
CA LEU A 299 -10.90 18.20 14.91
C LEU A 299 -10.39 19.42 14.14
N LEU A 300 -9.68 19.16 13.04
CA LEU A 300 -9.25 20.17 12.10
C LEU A 300 -9.96 19.96 10.76
N MET A 301 -10.80 20.91 10.35
CA MET A 301 -11.41 20.90 9.01
C MET A 301 -10.98 22.16 8.25
N ARG A 302 -10.46 21.99 7.04
CA ARG A 302 -9.92 23.09 6.22
C ARG A 302 -10.45 22.99 4.79
N ASN A 303 -10.91 24.13 4.27
CA ASN A 303 -11.43 24.26 2.91
C ASN A 303 -12.57 23.26 2.61
N TYR A 304 -13.43 23.00 3.60
CA TYR A 304 -14.53 22.06 3.43
C TYR A 304 -15.71 22.70 2.69
N SER A 305 -16.37 21.95 1.80
CA SER A 305 -17.54 22.43 1.04
C SER A 305 -18.77 21.55 1.24
N GLY A 306 -19.93 22.17 1.44
CA GLY A 306 -21.21 21.48 1.63
C GLY A 306 -21.69 21.49 3.08
N GLY A 307 -22.70 20.68 3.38
CA GLY A 307 -23.22 20.58 4.74
C GLY A 307 -22.42 19.58 5.58
N ILE A 308 -22.21 19.87 6.86
CA ILE A 308 -21.61 18.97 7.86
C ILE A 308 -22.35 19.10 9.18
N GLU A 309 -22.58 17.97 9.85
CA GLU A 309 -23.14 17.91 11.20
C GLU A 309 -22.09 17.37 12.17
N ILE A 310 -21.97 18.02 13.33
CA ILE A 310 -21.07 17.62 14.42
C ILE A 310 -21.93 17.15 15.59
N ILE A 311 -21.61 15.98 16.15
CA ILE A 311 -22.36 15.38 17.26
C ILE A 311 -21.44 14.90 18.38
N ASN A 312 -22.04 14.60 19.55
CA ASN A 312 -21.48 13.76 20.60
C ASN A 312 -20.09 14.21 21.11
N CYS A 313 -20.01 15.43 21.64
CA CYS A 313 -18.81 15.93 22.32
C CYS A 313 -19.14 16.29 23.78
N THR A 314 -18.47 15.63 24.71
CA THR A 314 -18.61 15.78 26.16
C THR A 314 -17.28 16.13 26.84
N ASP A 315 -16.25 16.45 26.04
CA ASP A 315 -14.91 16.74 26.52
C ASP A 315 -14.65 18.25 26.52
N ALA A 316 -14.50 18.81 27.71
CA ALA A 316 -14.26 20.25 27.89
C ALA A 316 -12.92 20.72 27.30
N THR A 317 -12.01 19.80 26.99
CA THR A 317 -10.71 20.10 26.37
C THR A 317 -10.69 19.91 24.86
N ALA A 318 -11.73 19.31 24.27
CA ALA A 318 -11.80 19.10 22.84
C ALA A 318 -11.93 20.44 22.10
N GLU A 319 -11.07 20.64 21.11
CA GLU A 319 -11.12 21.79 20.21
C GLU A 319 -11.42 21.35 18.77
N ALA A 320 -12.37 22.04 18.14
CA ALA A 320 -12.63 21.90 16.72
C ALA A 320 -12.40 23.23 16.01
N SER A 321 -11.62 23.22 14.94
CA SER A 321 -11.46 24.36 14.06
C SER A 321 -11.94 24.00 12.67
N ILE A 322 -13.01 24.66 12.23
CA ILE A 322 -13.74 24.34 11.00
C ILE A 322 -13.70 25.56 10.07
N ASP A 323 -12.89 25.48 9.01
CA ASP A 323 -12.79 26.52 7.99
C ASP A 323 -13.56 26.08 6.73
N MET A 324 -14.71 26.71 6.50
CA MET A 324 -15.66 26.39 5.44
C MET A 324 -15.43 27.24 4.19
N ASN A 325 -15.49 26.60 3.02
CA ASN A 325 -15.50 27.29 1.72
C ASN A 325 -16.93 27.62 1.26
N SER A 326 -17.89 26.74 1.52
CA SER A 326 -19.34 26.99 1.33
C SER A 326 -20.17 25.97 2.11
N GLY A 327 -21.43 26.28 2.39
CA GLY A 327 -22.41 25.33 2.91
C GLY A 327 -22.89 25.65 4.33
N ARG A 328 -23.06 24.64 5.17
CA ARG A 328 -23.68 24.78 6.50
C ARG A 328 -23.02 23.87 7.52
N VAL A 329 -22.77 24.39 8.71
CA VAL A 329 -22.34 23.62 9.88
C VAL A 329 -23.50 23.51 10.86
N VAL A 330 -23.80 22.29 11.29
CA VAL A 330 -24.86 21.98 12.26
C VAL A 330 -24.20 21.39 13.50
N PHE A 331 -24.50 21.93 14.68
CA PHE A 331 -24.12 21.35 15.96
C PHE A 331 -25.34 20.75 16.63
N ASP A 332 -25.27 19.46 16.95
CA ASP A 332 -26.37 18.71 17.55
C ASP A 332 -26.44 18.90 19.09
N PRO A 333 -27.62 18.80 19.71
CA PRO A 333 -27.78 18.91 21.17
C PRO A 333 -27.01 17.90 22.01
N THR A 334 -26.54 16.80 21.42
CA THR A 334 -25.67 15.82 22.09
C THR A 334 -24.29 16.39 22.47
N ILE A 335 -23.91 17.54 21.92
CA ILE A 335 -22.70 18.26 22.34
C ILE A 335 -23.00 19.01 23.63
N SER A 336 -22.33 18.64 24.73
CA SER A 336 -22.48 19.26 26.05
C SER A 336 -21.24 20.02 26.53
N ASP A 337 -20.08 19.80 25.90
CA ASP A 337 -18.80 20.42 26.24
C ASP A 337 -17.92 20.56 24.98
N GLY A 338 -16.81 21.30 25.11
CA GLY A 338 -15.82 21.53 24.05
C GLY A 338 -15.90 22.93 23.44
N THR A 339 -14.88 23.28 22.65
CA THR A 339 -14.77 24.59 21.99
C THR A 339 -14.71 24.44 20.48
N PHE A 340 -15.62 25.10 19.76
CA PHE A 340 -15.76 24.99 18.31
C PHE A 340 -15.58 26.34 17.63
N TRP A 341 -14.68 26.43 16.67
CA TRP A 341 -14.42 27.64 15.88
C TRP A 341 -14.88 27.43 14.45
N VAL A 342 -15.86 28.20 13.98
CA VAL A 342 -16.33 28.13 12.60
C VAL A 342 -15.93 29.39 11.85
N ARG A 343 -15.23 29.24 10.73
CA ARG A 343 -14.76 30.36 9.88
C ARG A 343 -15.10 30.12 8.42
N GLY A 344 -14.88 31.16 7.62
CA GLY A 344 -15.05 31.09 6.16
C GLY A 344 -16.46 31.48 5.74
N VAL A 345 -17.03 30.76 4.76
CA VAL A 345 -18.35 31.07 4.20
C VAL A 345 -19.29 29.89 4.46
N SER A 346 -20.17 30.05 5.45
CA SER A 346 -21.19 29.05 5.77
C SER A 346 -22.30 29.64 6.62
N ASP A 347 -23.42 28.94 6.68
CA ASP A 347 -24.41 29.13 7.75
C ASP A 347 -24.04 28.26 8.96
N VAL A 348 -24.26 28.76 10.18
CA VAL A 348 -24.05 27.99 11.42
C VAL A 348 -25.38 27.81 12.12
N TYR A 349 -25.72 26.56 12.46
CA TYR A 349 -26.83 26.21 13.33
C TYR A 349 -26.28 25.59 14.60
N ASP A 350 -26.37 26.34 15.70
CA ASP A 350 -25.93 25.91 17.02
C ASP A 350 -27.13 25.46 17.87
N ALA A 351 -27.21 24.16 18.15
CA ALA A 351 -28.14 23.59 19.11
C ALA A 351 -27.43 22.89 20.27
N THR A 352 -26.14 23.22 20.51
CA THR A 352 -25.35 22.66 21.60
C THR A 352 -26.00 22.92 22.97
N THR A 353 -25.61 22.11 23.95
CA THR A 353 -26.10 22.20 25.34
C THR A 353 -24.94 22.33 26.31
N GLY A 354 -25.25 22.45 27.61
CA GLY A 354 -24.22 22.44 28.66
C GLY A 354 -23.26 23.64 28.61
N SER A 355 -21.95 23.35 28.65
CA SER A 355 -20.86 24.32 28.64
C SER A 355 -20.14 24.43 27.29
N ALA A 356 -20.64 23.74 26.26
CA ALA A 356 -20.12 23.86 24.90
C ALA A 356 -20.12 25.31 24.41
N THR A 357 -19.07 25.69 23.68
CA THR A 357 -18.94 27.05 23.13
C THR A 357 -18.72 26.99 21.63
N VAL A 358 -19.60 27.62 20.85
CA VAL A 358 -19.46 27.78 19.40
C VAL A 358 -19.13 29.24 19.07
N PHE A 359 -17.93 29.46 18.55
CA PHE A 359 -17.48 30.75 18.01
C PHE A 359 -17.79 30.81 16.51
N ASP A 360 -18.95 31.38 16.17
CA ASP A 360 -19.27 31.72 14.78
C ASP A 360 -18.49 32.96 14.35
N GLN A 361 -17.43 32.71 13.57
CA GLN A 361 -16.56 33.71 12.96
C GLN A 361 -16.70 33.70 11.44
N THR A 362 -17.84 33.25 10.91
CA THR A 362 -18.11 33.24 9.49
C THR A 362 -18.13 34.66 8.91
N SER A 363 -17.87 34.75 7.61
CA SER A 363 -17.71 36.03 6.92
C SER A 363 -18.98 36.88 6.96
N SER A 364 -20.15 36.25 6.95
CA SER A 364 -21.46 36.91 7.07
C SER A 364 -21.63 37.57 8.44
N VAL A 365 -21.29 36.85 9.53
CA VAL A 365 -21.37 37.36 10.89
C VAL A 365 -20.36 38.49 11.11
N ARG A 366 -19.09 38.29 10.71
CA ARG A 366 -18.05 39.32 10.86
C ARG A 366 -18.33 40.58 10.03
N ALA A 367 -18.89 40.43 8.83
CA ALA A 367 -19.31 41.57 8.03
C ALA A 367 -20.46 42.33 8.69
N ALA A 368 -21.42 41.62 9.30
CA ALA A 368 -22.47 42.26 10.09
C ALA A 368 -21.85 43.05 11.25
N GLU A 369 -21.02 42.44 12.10
CA GLU A 369 -20.38 43.11 13.23
C GLU A 369 -19.55 44.34 12.82
N ALA A 370 -18.76 44.24 11.74
CA ALA A 370 -17.88 45.33 11.30
C ALA A 370 -18.62 46.51 10.65
N VAL A 371 -19.78 46.27 10.04
CA VAL A 371 -20.59 47.31 9.38
C VAL A 371 -21.62 47.92 10.35
N TRP A 372 -21.88 47.25 11.47
CA TRP A 372 -23.04 47.52 12.30
C TRP A 372 -22.66 48.01 13.70
N ASP A 373 -22.65 49.34 13.87
CA ASP A 373 -22.57 49.99 15.19
C ASP A 373 -23.98 50.26 15.76
N SER A 374 -24.85 49.25 15.75
CA SER A 374 -26.14 49.31 16.44
C SER A 374 -26.46 47.97 17.12
N VAL A 375 -27.38 47.99 18.08
CA VAL A 375 -27.69 46.77 18.84
C VAL A 375 -28.48 45.81 17.93
N VAL A 376 -27.94 44.60 17.69
CA VAL A 376 -28.57 43.58 16.83
C VAL A 376 -29.99 43.21 17.31
N ALA A 377 -30.23 43.26 18.62
CA ALA A 377 -31.55 43.01 19.21
C ALA A 377 -32.65 43.95 18.69
N ASP A 378 -32.30 45.16 18.22
CA ASP A 378 -33.26 46.14 17.70
C ASP A 378 -33.68 45.85 16.24
N HIS A 379 -33.04 44.86 15.59
CA HIS A 379 -33.14 44.63 14.16
C HIS A 379 -33.30 43.16 13.76
N GLN A 380 -33.93 42.36 14.63
CA GLN A 380 -34.16 40.93 14.42
C GLN A 380 -35.16 40.58 13.29
N SER A 381 -35.83 41.57 12.70
CA SER A 381 -36.75 41.37 11.57
C SER A 381 -36.22 42.02 10.30
N VAL A 382 -36.44 41.36 9.16
CA VAL A 382 -35.99 41.82 7.84
C VAL A 382 -36.46 43.26 7.56
N GLY A 383 -35.53 44.10 7.12
CA GLY A 383 -35.80 45.48 6.70
C GLY A 383 -35.99 46.50 7.84
N THR A 384 -35.95 46.09 9.10
CA THR A 384 -36.12 46.99 10.26
C THR A 384 -35.05 48.09 10.31
N PHE A 385 -33.80 47.77 9.97
CA PHE A 385 -32.73 48.75 9.91
C PHE A 385 -32.87 49.74 8.75
N GLY A 386 -33.24 49.25 7.56
CA GLY A 386 -33.54 50.12 6.43
C GLY A 386 -34.63 51.14 6.78
N LYS A 387 -35.65 50.70 7.54
CA LYS A 387 -36.69 51.57 8.10
C LYS A 387 -36.12 52.56 9.14
N ALA A 388 -35.24 52.11 10.03
CA ALA A 388 -34.62 52.98 11.04
C ALA A 388 -33.75 54.08 10.39
N ILE A 389 -32.90 53.73 9.41
CA ILE A 389 -32.13 54.71 8.63
C ILE A 389 -33.07 55.69 7.91
N GLN A 390 -34.15 55.19 7.31
CA GLN A 390 -35.12 56.05 6.62
C GLN A 390 -35.80 57.03 7.59
N GLN A 391 -36.11 56.60 8.81
CA GLN A 391 -36.66 57.46 9.86
C GLN A 391 -35.65 58.53 10.30
N ILE A 392 -34.38 58.16 10.51
CA ILE A 392 -33.29 59.11 10.83
C ILE A 392 -33.14 60.14 9.71
N LYS A 393 -33.10 59.70 8.45
CA LYS A 393 -33.04 60.59 7.28
C LYS A 393 -34.21 61.57 7.27
N ASN A 394 -35.44 61.08 7.45
CA ASN A 394 -36.63 61.93 7.44
C ASN A 394 -36.62 62.95 8.58
N ALA A 395 -36.18 62.54 9.78
CA ALA A 395 -36.02 63.45 10.91
C ALA A 395 -34.96 64.54 10.63
N ALA A 396 -33.83 64.17 10.02
CA ALA A 396 -32.79 65.12 9.63
C ALA A 396 -33.27 66.11 8.55
N HIS A 397 -34.00 65.64 7.53
CA HIS A 397 -34.60 66.50 6.50
C HIS A 397 -35.58 67.52 7.12
N ALA A 398 -36.44 67.06 8.04
CA ALA A 398 -37.37 67.93 8.76
C ALA A 398 -36.64 68.99 9.60
N ALA A 399 -35.56 68.60 10.30
CA ALA A 399 -34.76 69.52 11.11
C ALA A 399 -34.01 70.58 10.27
N LEU A 400 -33.60 70.25 9.05
CA LEU A 400 -32.88 71.15 8.15
C LEU A 400 -33.82 72.03 7.29
N GLY A 401 -35.15 71.83 7.38
CA GLY A 401 -36.12 72.59 6.58
C GLY A 401 -36.03 72.32 5.07
N ILE A 402 -35.38 71.23 4.67
CA ILE A 402 -35.26 70.82 3.27
C ILE A 402 -36.52 70.03 2.95
N GLY A 403 -37.54 70.73 2.45
CA GLY A 403 -38.77 70.09 1.96
C GLY A 403 -38.43 69.03 0.90
N GLY A 404 -39.08 67.87 1.01
CA GLY A 404 -38.78 66.66 0.24
C GLY A 404 -38.91 66.79 -1.27
#